data_AF-A0A9Q1ANB9-F1
#
_entry.id   AF-A0A9Q1ANB9-F1
#
_cell.length_a   1.000
_cell.length_b   1.000
_cell.length_c   1.000
_cell.angle_alpha   90.00
_cell.angle_beta   90.00
_cell.angle_gamma   90.00
#
_symmetry.space_group_name_H-M   'P 1'
#
loop_
_entity.id
_entity.type
_entity.pdbx_description
1 polymer ?
#
loop_
_entity_poly.entity_id
_entity_poly.type
_entity_poly.pdbx_seq_one_letter_code
_entity_poly.pdbx_strand_id
1 'polypeptide(L)'
;MGARCSKLSLCWWPSHLKSNLNYSSDLENGELLPGGFREYSLEQLRAATSGFSSDNIVSEHGEKAPNVVYRGKIQEDDRWIAVKRFNKSAWPDSRQFLEEARAVGQLRNERLANLIGCCCEGEERLLVAEFMPNETLSKHLFHWENQPMKWAMRLRVALYLAQALEYCSSKGRALYHDFNAYRILFDQDGNPRLSCFGLMKNSRDGKSYSTNLAFTPPEYLRTGRVTPESVIYSFGTLLLDLLSGKHIPPSHALDLIRGKNFLMLMDSCLEGHFSNDDGTELVRLASRCLQYEARERPNAKSLVTALTPLQKDTQVPSYILMGTPHGTQSPEQTMWDTTMMRELQMSFPSKCGQIRYRKR
;
A
#
# COMPACT_ATOMS: atom_id res chain seq x y z
N MET A 1 0.44 70.64 -15.12
CA MET A 1 1.36 70.14 -14.08
C MET A 1 1.25 68.62 -14.09
N GLY A 2 2.18 67.95 -14.77
CA GLY A 2 2.14 66.52 -15.04
C GLY A 2 3.09 65.71 -14.17
N ALA A 3 2.65 64.50 -13.87
CA ALA A 3 3.38 63.25 -13.62
C ALA A 3 4.75 63.30 -12.90
N ARG A 4 4.84 62.62 -11.76
CA ARG A 4 6.10 62.06 -11.26
C ARG A 4 6.05 60.54 -11.29
N CYS A 5 6.83 59.97 -12.20
CA CYS A 5 7.32 58.60 -12.15
C CYS A 5 8.20 58.41 -10.90
N SER A 6 7.96 57.35 -10.14
CA SER A 6 8.90 56.87 -9.13
C SER A 6 9.69 55.68 -9.71
N LYS A 7 11.00 55.88 -9.84
CA LYS A 7 11.98 54.85 -10.20
C LYS A 7 12.25 53.93 -9.01
N LEU A 8 12.48 52.67 -9.36
CA LEU A 8 12.95 51.54 -8.56
C LEU A 8 14.20 51.85 -7.70
N SER A 9 14.24 51.32 -6.48
CA SER A 9 15.49 51.00 -5.77
C SER A 9 15.44 49.54 -5.30
N LEU A 10 16.25 48.69 -5.94
CA LEU A 10 16.66 47.40 -5.38
C LEU A 10 17.56 47.65 -4.18
N CYS A 11 17.15 47.17 -3.01
CA CYS A 11 18.01 47.03 -1.85
C CYS A 11 18.26 45.54 -1.60
N TRP A 12 19.47 45.10 -1.92
CA TRP A 12 20.07 43.90 -1.38
C TRP A 12 20.28 44.08 0.13
N TRP A 13 19.81 43.13 0.92
CA TRP A 13 20.37 42.86 2.25
C TRP A 13 20.66 41.36 2.40
N PRO A 14 21.90 41.00 2.76
CA PRO A 14 22.26 39.66 3.19
C PRO A 14 22.11 39.54 4.71
N SER A 15 21.63 38.41 5.20
CA SER A 15 21.85 38.02 6.60
C SER A 15 21.95 36.51 6.72
N HIS A 16 23.19 36.07 6.89
CA HIS A 16 23.59 34.80 7.45
C HIS A 16 22.80 34.47 8.73
N LEU A 17 22.13 33.31 8.74
CA LEU A 17 21.96 32.53 9.97
C LEU A 17 22.48 31.12 9.70
N LYS A 18 23.71 30.86 10.16
CA LYS A 18 24.26 29.52 10.36
C LYS A 18 23.72 29.02 11.70
N SER A 19 22.85 28.02 11.71
CA SER A 19 22.60 27.22 12.91
C SER A 19 23.58 26.05 12.94
N ASN A 20 24.68 26.23 13.67
CA ASN A 20 25.55 25.14 14.10
C ASN A 20 24.79 24.29 15.12
N LEU A 21 24.46 23.06 14.76
CA LEU A 21 24.17 22.00 15.73
C LEU A 21 25.28 20.97 15.59
N ASN A 22 26.23 21.04 16.53
CA ASN A 22 27.17 19.96 16.83
C ASN A 22 26.35 18.73 17.25
N TYR A 23 26.39 17.66 16.46
CA TYR A 23 25.98 16.35 16.95
C TYR A 23 27.24 15.62 17.41
N SER A 24 27.36 15.51 18.73
CA SER A 24 28.34 14.71 19.45
C SER A 24 28.26 13.25 19.01
N SER A 25 29.42 12.65 18.79
CA SER A 25 29.61 11.21 18.63
C SER A 25 29.46 10.52 19.98
N ASP A 26 28.30 9.92 20.24
CA ASP A 26 28.13 8.98 21.34
C ASP A 26 27.71 7.62 20.77
N LEU A 27 28.73 6.88 20.32
CA LEU A 27 28.70 5.43 20.24
C LEU A 27 28.97 4.92 21.66
N GLU A 28 27.94 4.45 22.37
CA GLU A 28 28.09 3.32 23.29
C GLU A 28 26.71 2.83 23.79
N ASN A 29 26.46 1.55 23.55
CA ASN A 29 25.57 0.63 24.28
C ASN A 29 24.14 1.12 24.59
N GLY A 30 23.27 1.06 23.58
CA GLY A 30 21.84 0.91 23.77
C GLY A 30 21.43 -0.53 23.48
N GLU A 31 20.95 -1.25 24.49
CA GLU A 31 20.26 -2.53 24.30
C GLU A 31 19.15 -2.36 23.25
N LEU A 32 19.31 -3.03 22.11
CA LEU A 32 18.34 -3.06 21.02
C LEU A 32 17.04 -3.69 21.53
N LEU A 33 15.95 -2.93 21.52
CA LEU A 33 14.60 -3.50 21.67
C LEU A 33 14.43 -4.66 20.66
N PRO A 34 13.83 -5.80 21.04
CA PRO A 34 13.56 -6.88 20.10
C PRO A 34 12.67 -6.35 18.95
N GLY A 35 13.21 -6.22 17.73
CA GLY A 35 12.47 -5.71 16.56
C GLY A 35 12.91 -4.34 15.99
N GLY A 36 14.07 -3.83 16.39
CA GLY A 36 14.71 -2.67 15.75
C GLY A 36 15.05 -2.90 14.27
N PHE A 37 15.13 -1.80 13.49
CA PHE A 37 15.61 -1.85 12.11
C PHE A 37 17.08 -2.29 12.08
N ARG A 38 17.43 -3.27 11.24
CA ARG A 38 18.81 -3.77 11.11
C ARG A 38 19.25 -3.94 9.66
N GLU A 39 20.56 -4.00 9.46
CA GLU A 39 21.15 -4.39 8.18
C GLU A 39 21.33 -5.91 8.16
N TYR A 40 20.89 -6.54 7.07
CA TYR A 40 21.04 -7.97 6.82
C TYR A 40 22.16 -8.17 5.79
N SER A 41 22.90 -9.27 5.90
CA SER A 41 23.84 -9.64 4.84
C SER A 41 23.09 -10.20 3.63
N LEU A 42 23.69 -10.07 2.44
CA LEU A 42 23.13 -10.65 1.22
C LEU A 42 23.09 -12.17 1.29
N GLU A 43 24.08 -12.79 1.92
CA GLU A 43 24.13 -14.24 2.14
C GLU A 43 22.95 -14.70 3.00
N GLN A 44 22.65 -14.00 4.10
CA GLN A 44 21.52 -14.32 4.96
C GLN A 44 20.19 -14.23 4.19
N LEU A 45 19.99 -13.17 3.40
CA LEU A 45 18.77 -13.00 2.62
C LEU A 45 18.67 -13.99 1.44
N ARG A 46 19.80 -14.40 0.85
CA ARG A 46 19.84 -15.49 -0.13
C ARG A 46 19.43 -16.81 0.50
N ALA A 47 19.99 -17.16 1.66
CA ALA A 47 19.62 -18.37 2.38
C ALA A 47 18.12 -18.36 2.73
N ALA A 48 17.63 -17.24 3.27
CA ALA A 48 16.23 -17.08 3.68
C ALA A 48 15.21 -17.19 2.52
N THR A 49 15.61 -16.85 1.29
CA THR A 49 14.75 -16.85 0.09
C THR A 49 15.04 -17.99 -0.87
N SER A 50 15.87 -18.96 -0.47
CA SER A 50 16.33 -20.06 -1.33
C SER A 50 16.98 -19.57 -2.63
N GLY A 51 17.86 -18.57 -2.51
CA GLY A 51 18.56 -17.95 -3.63
C GLY A 51 17.69 -17.01 -4.47
N PHE A 52 16.68 -16.38 -3.88
CA PHE A 52 15.65 -15.62 -4.59
C PHE A 52 14.87 -16.46 -5.60
N SER A 53 14.46 -17.68 -5.19
CA SER A 53 13.68 -18.59 -6.03
C SER A 53 12.38 -17.96 -6.53
N SER A 54 12.00 -18.25 -7.78
CA SER A 54 10.72 -17.87 -8.38
C SER A 54 9.52 -18.35 -7.57
N ASP A 55 9.64 -19.51 -6.93
CA ASP A 55 8.59 -20.11 -6.08
C ASP A 55 8.29 -19.28 -4.83
N ASN A 56 9.21 -18.39 -4.46
CA ASN A 56 9.06 -17.50 -3.32
C ASN A 56 8.53 -16.12 -3.70
N ILE A 57 8.22 -15.85 -4.97
CA ILE A 57 7.67 -14.56 -5.38
C ILE A 57 6.22 -14.42 -4.92
N VAL A 58 5.95 -13.33 -4.20
CA VAL A 58 4.61 -12.96 -3.70
C VAL A 58 4.06 -11.69 -4.35
N SER A 59 4.84 -11.03 -5.21
CA SER A 59 4.38 -9.88 -5.98
C SER A 59 3.77 -10.29 -7.33
N GLU A 60 2.64 -9.68 -7.70
CA GLU A 60 1.84 -9.95 -8.90
C GLU A 60 2.60 -10.09 -10.24
N HIS A 61 3.61 -9.25 -10.47
CA HIS A 61 4.22 -9.09 -11.79
C HIS A 61 5.36 -10.08 -12.08
N GLY A 62 5.58 -11.05 -11.18
CA GLY A 62 6.61 -12.08 -11.31
C GLY A 62 8.03 -11.50 -11.42
N GLU A 63 8.95 -12.30 -11.94
CA GLU A 63 10.38 -11.94 -12.08
C GLU A 63 10.65 -10.76 -13.02
N LYS A 64 9.76 -10.53 -13.99
CA LYS A 64 9.96 -9.48 -15.02
C LYS A 64 9.62 -8.08 -14.49
N ALA A 65 9.10 -7.99 -13.27
CA ALA A 65 8.80 -6.72 -12.63
C ALA A 65 10.09 -5.96 -12.29
N PRO A 66 10.10 -4.62 -12.37
CA PRO A 66 11.25 -3.82 -11.95
C PRO A 66 11.55 -3.92 -10.45
N ASN A 67 10.55 -4.32 -9.64
CA ASN A 67 10.70 -4.58 -8.21
C ASN A 67 9.93 -5.85 -7.85
N VAL A 68 10.63 -6.85 -7.33
CA VAL A 68 10.07 -8.17 -7.01
C VAL A 68 10.06 -8.34 -5.49
N VAL A 69 8.98 -8.89 -4.95
CA VAL A 69 8.89 -9.20 -3.51
C VAL A 69 8.92 -10.71 -3.34
N TYR A 70 9.84 -11.18 -2.51
CA TYR A 70 10.01 -12.58 -2.14
C TYR A 70 9.54 -12.81 -0.71
N ARG A 71 8.90 -13.94 -0.43
CA ARG A 71 8.82 -14.48 0.93
C ARG A 71 10.14 -15.15 1.29
N GLY A 72 10.49 -15.14 2.56
CA GLY A 72 11.62 -15.88 3.08
C GLY A 72 11.48 -16.17 4.56
N LYS A 73 12.34 -17.03 5.08
CA LYS A 73 12.40 -17.39 6.51
C LYS A 73 13.83 -17.21 7.01
N ILE A 74 14.02 -16.31 7.97
CA ILE A 74 15.30 -16.11 8.64
C ILE A 74 15.57 -17.34 9.51
N GLN A 75 16.69 -18.02 9.29
CA GLN A 75 16.97 -19.31 9.94
C GLN A 75 17.31 -19.15 11.43
N GLU A 76 17.91 -18.02 11.82
CA GLU A 76 18.39 -17.81 13.18
C GLU A 76 17.25 -17.69 14.21
N ASP A 77 16.09 -17.16 13.81
CA ASP A 77 14.95 -16.92 14.70
C ASP A 77 13.60 -17.38 14.13
N ASP A 78 13.63 -18.21 13.10
CA ASP A 78 12.48 -18.80 12.41
C ASP A 78 11.45 -17.78 11.88
N ARG A 79 11.89 -16.53 11.68
CA ARG A 79 11.01 -15.40 11.36
C ARG A 79 10.71 -15.32 9.87
N TRP A 80 9.43 -15.30 9.52
CA TRP A 80 8.98 -15.01 8.16
C TRP A 80 9.16 -13.54 7.80
N ILE A 81 9.71 -13.30 6.60
CA ILE A 81 10.01 -11.98 6.07
C ILE A 81 9.52 -11.80 4.63
N ALA A 82 9.22 -10.55 4.27
CA ALA A 82 9.06 -10.13 2.89
C ALA A 82 10.30 -9.35 2.46
N VAL A 83 10.94 -9.75 1.35
CA VAL A 83 12.14 -9.13 0.80
C VAL A 83 11.81 -8.47 -0.53
N LYS A 84 11.73 -7.15 -0.56
CA LYS A 84 11.60 -6.38 -1.81
C LYS A 84 12.98 -6.15 -2.41
N ARG A 85 13.23 -6.74 -3.57
CA ARG A 85 14.44 -6.60 -4.37
C ARG A 85 14.23 -5.56 -5.46
N PHE A 86 15.05 -4.52 -5.43
CA PHE A 86 15.03 -3.46 -6.44
C PHE A 86 15.92 -3.83 -7.62
N ASN A 87 15.64 -3.28 -8.79
CA ASN A 87 16.58 -3.30 -9.90
C ASN A 87 17.88 -2.53 -9.53
N LYS A 88 19.03 -2.98 -10.04
CA LYS A 88 20.37 -2.41 -9.79
C LYS A 88 20.42 -0.89 -10.02
N SER A 89 19.76 -0.40 -11.06
CA SER A 89 19.75 1.02 -11.40
C SER A 89 18.75 1.87 -10.61
N ALA A 90 17.87 1.25 -9.79
CA ALA A 90 16.81 1.97 -9.11
C ALA A 90 17.34 2.91 -8.01
N TRP A 91 18.37 2.44 -7.29
CA TRP A 91 19.00 3.11 -6.15
C TRP A 91 20.53 2.93 -6.21
N PRO A 92 21.22 3.65 -7.12
CA PRO A 92 22.65 3.46 -7.35
C PRO A 92 23.50 3.82 -6.12
N ASP A 93 23.15 4.92 -5.42
CA ASP A 93 23.82 5.34 -4.20
C ASP A 93 23.31 4.53 -2.98
N SER A 94 24.16 3.64 -2.46
CA SER A 94 23.86 2.81 -1.29
C SER A 94 23.64 3.62 -0.03
N ARG A 95 24.33 4.76 0.13
CA ARG A 95 24.19 5.63 1.31
C ARG A 95 22.82 6.29 1.33
N GLN A 96 22.37 6.81 0.19
CA GLN A 96 21.02 7.38 0.06
C GLN A 96 19.94 6.31 0.27
N PHE A 97 20.13 5.11 -0.27
CA PHE A 97 19.21 4.00 -0.05
C PHE A 97 19.12 3.64 1.44
N LEU A 98 20.25 3.52 2.12
CA LEU A 98 20.32 3.18 3.54
C LEU A 98 19.68 4.26 4.41
N GLU A 99 19.95 5.54 4.12
CA GLU A 99 19.32 6.68 4.81
C GLU A 99 17.80 6.64 4.70
N GLU A 100 17.27 6.44 3.49
CA GLU A 100 15.82 6.38 3.26
C GLU A 100 15.19 5.11 3.86
N ALA A 101 15.87 3.96 3.76
CA ALA A 101 15.44 2.72 4.38
C ALA A 101 15.41 2.84 5.91
N ARG A 102 16.42 3.45 6.54
CA ARG A 102 16.45 3.72 7.99
C ARG A 102 15.33 4.69 8.39
N ALA A 103 15.09 5.74 7.60
CA ALA A 103 14.01 6.69 7.87
C ALA A 103 12.64 6.00 7.87
N VAL A 104 12.37 5.10 6.90
CA VAL A 104 11.16 4.26 6.91
C VAL A 104 11.19 3.23 8.05
N GLY A 105 12.37 2.70 8.37
CA GLY A 105 12.62 1.75 9.44
C GLY A 105 12.37 2.27 10.86
N GLN A 106 12.28 3.60 11.04
CA GLN A 106 11.88 4.21 12.31
C GLN A 106 10.36 4.12 12.56
N LEU A 107 9.56 3.83 11.52
CA LEU A 107 8.12 3.68 11.65
C LEU A 107 7.80 2.32 12.26
N ARG A 108 7.03 2.33 13.35
CA ARG A 108 6.54 1.16 14.07
C ARG A 108 5.08 1.39 14.45
N ASN A 109 4.18 0.64 13.80
CA ASN A 109 2.75 0.70 14.05
C ASN A 109 2.08 -0.63 13.68
N GLU A 110 1.06 -1.03 14.44
CA GLU A 110 0.27 -2.24 14.18
C GLU A 110 -0.50 -2.23 12.85
N ARG A 111 -0.75 -1.04 12.28
CA ARG A 111 -1.43 -0.86 10.99
C ARG A 111 -0.46 -0.89 9.80
N LEU A 112 0.83 -1.11 10.03
CA LEU A 112 1.85 -1.28 9.01
C LEU A 112 2.39 -2.71 9.00
N ALA A 113 2.71 -3.22 7.83
CA ALA A 113 3.70 -4.29 7.71
C ALA A 113 5.07 -3.62 7.83
N ASN A 114 5.65 -3.66 9.02
CA ASN A 114 6.76 -2.77 9.40
C ASN A 114 8.05 -3.12 8.66
N LEU A 115 8.85 -2.10 8.36
CA LEU A 115 10.18 -2.29 7.77
C LEU A 115 11.19 -2.67 8.86
N ILE A 116 11.63 -3.91 8.86
CA ILE A 116 12.52 -4.48 9.88
C ILE A 116 13.99 -4.44 9.47
N GLY A 117 14.31 -4.13 8.21
CA GLY A 117 15.68 -3.92 7.81
C GLY A 117 15.90 -3.70 6.32
N CYS A 118 17.17 -3.72 5.93
CA CYS A 118 17.59 -3.64 4.54
C CYS A 118 18.90 -4.40 4.28
N CYS A 119 19.27 -4.54 3.01
CA CYS A 119 20.61 -4.94 2.58
C CYS A 119 21.04 -4.04 1.42
N CYS A 120 22.27 -3.53 1.48
CA CYS A 120 22.90 -2.73 0.43
C CYS A 120 24.31 -3.23 0.05
N GLU A 121 24.58 -4.52 0.23
CA GLU A 121 25.86 -5.14 -0.15
C GLU A 121 26.03 -5.24 -1.67
N GLY A 122 27.18 -4.78 -2.15
CA GLY A 122 27.48 -4.72 -3.59
C GLY A 122 26.44 -3.92 -4.37
N GLU A 123 25.91 -4.52 -5.44
CA GLU A 123 24.89 -3.93 -6.32
C GLU A 123 23.46 -4.22 -5.87
N GLU A 124 23.26 -4.96 -4.78
CA GLU A 124 21.93 -5.31 -4.31
C GLU A 124 21.33 -4.18 -3.47
N ARG A 125 20.03 -3.97 -3.62
CA ARG A 125 19.23 -3.04 -2.83
C ARG A 125 17.97 -3.78 -2.42
N LEU A 126 17.90 -4.17 -1.15
CA LEU A 126 16.85 -5.01 -0.62
C LEU A 126 16.21 -4.32 0.59
N LEU A 127 14.88 -4.28 0.63
CA LEU A 127 14.13 -3.92 1.83
C LEU A 127 13.54 -5.18 2.46
N VAL A 128 13.59 -5.28 3.79
CA VAL A 128 13.11 -6.43 4.55
C VAL A 128 11.98 -5.97 5.46
N ALA A 129 10.80 -6.55 5.30
CA ALA A 129 9.60 -6.23 6.08
C ALA A 129 9.02 -7.47 6.77
N GLU A 130 8.12 -7.25 7.72
CA GLU A 130 7.28 -8.30 8.28
C GLU A 130 6.47 -9.01 7.18
N PHE A 131 6.47 -10.35 7.19
CA PHE A 131 5.66 -11.12 6.26
C PHE A 131 4.18 -11.13 6.68
N MET A 132 3.29 -10.97 5.71
CA MET A 132 1.84 -10.94 5.91
C MET A 132 1.26 -12.19 5.23
N PRO A 133 0.87 -13.23 6.01
CA PRO A 133 0.57 -14.55 5.46
C PRO A 133 -0.79 -14.65 4.78
N ASN A 134 -1.72 -13.74 5.07
CA ASN A 134 -3.10 -13.79 4.59
C ASN A 134 -3.31 -12.97 3.31
N GLU A 135 -2.31 -12.90 2.44
CA GLU A 135 -2.39 -12.32 1.09
C GLU A 135 -2.82 -10.83 1.06
N THR A 136 -3.23 -10.34 -0.12
CA THR A 136 -3.54 -8.93 -0.39
C THR A 136 -5.05 -8.64 -0.38
N LEU A 137 -5.43 -7.36 -0.22
CA LEU A 137 -6.82 -6.92 -0.45
C LEU A 137 -7.28 -7.25 -1.87
N SER A 138 -6.41 -7.16 -2.87
CA SER A 138 -6.75 -7.54 -4.25
C SER A 138 -7.26 -8.98 -4.32
N LYS A 139 -6.55 -9.93 -3.69
CA LYS A 139 -6.95 -11.34 -3.64
C LYS A 139 -8.34 -11.50 -3.00
N HIS A 140 -8.58 -10.87 -1.86
CA HIS A 140 -9.82 -11.05 -1.10
C HIS A 140 -11.01 -10.21 -1.58
N LEU A 141 -10.76 -9.15 -2.34
CA LEU A 141 -11.82 -8.25 -2.83
C LEU A 141 -12.19 -8.55 -4.29
N PHE A 142 -11.20 -8.78 -5.16
CA PHE A 142 -11.41 -8.96 -6.61
C PHE A 142 -11.36 -10.42 -7.07
N HIS A 143 -10.66 -11.27 -6.32
CA HIS A 143 -10.36 -12.66 -6.71
C HIS A 143 -10.72 -13.67 -5.61
N TRP A 144 -11.79 -13.36 -4.89
CA TRP A 144 -12.31 -14.22 -3.82
C TRP A 144 -12.81 -15.55 -4.40
N GLU A 145 -12.67 -16.62 -3.62
CA GLU A 145 -13.05 -17.99 -4.02
C GLU A 145 -14.30 -18.47 -3.28
N ASN A 146 -14.34 -18.29 -1.96
CA ASN A 146 -15.41 -18.83 -1.11
C ASN A 146 -16.59 -17.88 -0.96
N GLN A 147 -16.31 -16.63 -0.57
CA GLN A 147 -17.34 -15.61 -0.34
C GLN A 147 -16.80 -14.21 -0.64
N PRO A 148 -17.66 -13.29 -1.07
CA PRO A 148 -17.33 -11.87 -1.15
C PRO A 148 -16.90 -11.31 0.21
N MET A 149 -15.99 -10.34 0.21
CA MET A 149 -15.59 -9.65 1.44
C MET A 149 -16.79 -8.95 2.09
N LYS A 150 -17.06 -9.28 3.36
CA LYS A 150 -18.17 -8.73 4.15
C LYS A 150 -18.05 -7.22 4.32
N TRP A 151 -19.18 -6.51 4.37
CA TRP A 151 -19.25 -5.05 4.55
C TRP A 151 -18.45 -4.55 5.76
N ALA A 152 -18.62 -5.20 6.93
CA ALA A 152 -17.87 -4.86 8.14
C ALA A 152 -16.34 -4.94 7.94
N MET A 153 -15.87 -5.91 7.15
CA MET A 153 -14.44 -6.05 6.84
C MET A 153 -13.96 -4.94 5.90
N ARG A 154 -14.76 -4.57 4.89
CA ARG A 154 -14.43 -3.46 3.97
C ARG A 154 -14.27 -2.13 4.72
N LEU A 155 -15.17 -1.86 5.66
CA LEU A 155 -15.10 -0.68 6.53
C LEU A 155 -13.90 -0.72 7.49
N ARG A 156 -13.56 -1.89 8.01
CA ARG A 156 -12.37 -2.08 8.86
C ARG A 156 -11.09 -1.82 8.08
N VAL A 157 -10.99 -2.34 6.86
CA VAL A 157 -9.89 -2.04 5.92
C VAL A 157 -9.75 -0.54 5.73
N ALA A 158 -10.84 0.17 5.39
CA ALA A 158 -10.80 1.61 5.20
C ALA A 158 -10.28 2.35 6.45
N LEU A 159 -10.82 2.03 7.64
CA LEU A 159 -10.42 2.69 8.89
C LEU A 159 -8.97 2.42 9.26
N TYR A 160 -8.54 1.17 9.21
CA TYR A 160 -7.18 0.77 9.62
C TYR A 160 -6.12 1.39 8.70
N LEU A 161 -6.42 1.52 7.41
CA LEU A 161 -5.55 2.20 6.47
C LEU A 161 -5.55 3.72 6.66
N ALA A 162 -6.70 4.33 6.99
CA ALA A 162 -6.73 5.74 7.36
C ALA A 162 -5.87 6.01 8.61
N GLN A 163 -5.92 5.13 9.61
CA GLN A 163 -5.05 5.18 10.80
C GLN A 163 -3.57 5.00 10.44
N ALA A 164 -3.25 4.08 9.52
CA ALA A 164 -1.88 3.89 9.03
C ALA A 164 -1.35 5.18 8.37
N LEU A 165 -2.16 5.82 7.51
CA LEU A 165 -1.80 7.08 6.85
C LEU A 165 -1.67 8.23 7.84
N GLU A 166 -2.56 8.32 8.84
CA GLU A 166 -2.46 9.32 9.91
C GLU A 166 -1.15 9.14 10.71
N TYR A 167 -0.82 7.90 11.08
CA TYR A 167 0.43 7.57 11.76
C TYR A 167 1.64 7.98 10.92
N CYS A 168 1.71 7.56 9.66
CA CYS A 168 2.82 7.89 8.77
C CYS A 168 2.98 9.42 8.61
N SER A 169 1.88 10.14 8.43
CA SER A 169 1.87 11.60 8.35
C SER A 169 2.39 12.24 9.64
N SER A 170 1.98 11.75 10.82
CA SER A 170 2.45 12.24 12.12
C SER A 170 3.95 12.04 12.35
N LYS A 171 4.55 11.08 11.64
CA LYS A 171 5.99 10.78 11.65
C LYS A 171 6.76 11.46 10.51
N GLY A 172 6.15 12.41 9.80
CA GLY A 172 6.78 13.13 8.69
C GLY A 172 6.89 12.33 7.39
N ARG A 173 6.20 11.19 7.28
CA ARG A 173 6.15 10.34 6.07
C ARG A 173 4.76 10.37 5.45
N ALA A 174 4.30 11.57 5.06
CA ALA A 174 2.98 11.77 4.48
C ALA A 174 2.85 11.29 3.02
N LEU A 175 3.95 10.90 2.37
CA LEU A 175 3.95 10.42 0.99
C LEU A 175 3.88 8.89 0.95
N TYR A 176 3.02 8.39 0.08
CA TYR A 176 2.91 6.98 -0.24
C TYR A 176 2.84 6.82 -1.76
N HIS A 177 3.66 5.92 -2.29
CA HIS A 177 3.81 5.67 -3.70
C HIS A 177 2.99 4.44 -4.10
N ASP A 178 2.21 4.57 -5.18
CA ASP A 178 1.45 3.46 -5.76
C ASP A 178 0.43 2.83 -4.79
N PHE A 179 -0.31 3.66 -4.04
CA PHE A 179 -1.34 3.21 -3.09
C PHE A 179 -2.52 2.57 -3.83
N ASN A 180 -2.74 1.26 -3.63
CA ASN A 180 -3.81 0.46 -4.24
C ASN A 180 -4.05 -0.85 -3.46
N ALA A 181 -5.04 -1.65 -3.90
CA ALA A 181 -5.42 -2.92 -3.28
C ALA A 181 -4.26 -3.94 -3.11
N TYR A 182 -3.22 -3.91 -3.94
CA TYR A 182 -2.06 -4.80 -3.81
C TYR A 182 -1.09 -4.39 -2.70
N ARG A 183 -1.22 -3.17 -2.19
CA ARG A 183 -0.37 -2.63 -1.09
C ARG A 183 -0.95 -2.89 0.29
N ILE A 184 -2.12 -3.49 0.35
CA ILE A 184 -2.87 -3.75 1.57
C ILE A 184 -2.81 -5.24 1.79
N LEU A 185 -2.22 -5.62 2.91
CA LEU A 185 -1.86 -6.98 3.26
C LEU A 185 -2.63 -7.41 4.51
N PHE A 186 -2.77 -8.70 4.76
CA PHE A 186 -3.39 -9.19 5.98
C PHE A 186 -2.40 -9.97 6.84
N ASP A 187 -2.31 -9.60 8.11
CA ASP A 187 -1.49 -10.32 9.09
C ASP A 187 -2.11 -11.67 9.48
N GLN A 188 -1.42 -12.41 10.37
CA GLN A 188 -1.86 -13.72 10.84
C GLN A 188 -3.28 -13.75 11.44
N ASP A 189 -3.74 -12.64 12.03
CA ASP A 189 -5.06 -12.52 12.66
C ASP A 189 -6.13 -12.01 11.67
N GLY A 190 -5.74 -11.85 10.40
CA GLY A 190 -6.57 -11.31 9.33
C GLY A 190 -6.74 -9.80 9.41
N ASN A 191 -5.94 -9.08 10.21
CA ASN A 191 -6.04 -7.62 10.27
C ASN A 191 -5.36 -6.97 9.06
N PRO A 192 -5.99 -5.96 8.45
CA PRO A 192 -5.41 -5.25 7.32
C PRO A 192 -4.27 -4.34 7.77
N ARG A 193 -3.15 -4.42 7.04
CA ARG A 193 -1.95 -3.62 7.23
C ARG A 193 -1.49 -3.00 5.92
N LEU A 194 -0.98 -1.78 5.99
CA LEU A 194 -0.38 -1.09 4.86
C LEU A 194 1.08 -1.51 4.70
N SER A 195 1.47 -1.88 3.48
CA SER A 195 2.86 -2.24 3.18
C SER A 195 3.81 -1.05 3.39
N CYS A 196 4.90 -1.23 4.14
CA CYS A 196 5.91 -0.17 4.26
C CYS A 196 6.64 0.12 2.94
N PHE A 197 6.62 -0.79 1.97
CA PHE A 197 7.37 -0.65 0.73
C PHE A 197 6.91 0.51 -0.16
N GLY A 198 5.66 0.97 -0.01
CA GLY A 198 5.16 2.15 -0.71
C GLY A 198 5.57 3.47 -0.06
N LEU A 199 6.11 3.45 1.16
CA LEU A 199 6.67 4.65 1.80
C LEU A 199 8.01 5.07 1.18
N MET A 200 8.59 4.24 0.32
CA MET A 200 9.84 4.50 -0.38
C MET A 200 9.62 4.39 -1.89
N LYS A 201 10.24 5.27 -2.68
CA LYS A 201 10.11 5.24 -4.14
C LYS A 201 10.70 3.95 -4.72
N ASN A 202 10.07 3.47 -5.80
CA ASN A 202 10.54 2.33 -6.58
C ASN A 202 11.89 2.59 -7.29
N SER A 203 12.25 3.85 -7.51
CA SER A 203 13.57 4.30 -7.94
C SER A 203 13.71 5.77 -7.57
N ARG A 204 14.94 6.22 -7.32
CA ARG A 204 15.27 7.62 -6.98
C ARG A 204 14.68 8.62 -7.99
N ASP A 205 14.93 8.37 -9.27
CA ASP A 205 14.52 9.24 -10.39
C ASP A 205 13.27 8.70 -11.12
N GLY A 206 12.74 7.57 -10.65
CA GLY A 206 11.60 6.88 -11.25
C GLY A 206 10.25 7.54 -10.97
N LYS A 207 9.27 7.19 -11.81
CA LYS A 207 7.86 7.55 -11.60
C LYS A 207 7.35 6.90 -10.30
N SER A 208 6.56 7.66 -9.54
CA SER A 208 5.99 7.22 -8.26
C SER A 208 4.74 6.35 -8.42
N TYR A 209 4.11 6.35 -9.59
CA TYR A 209 2.99 5.48 -9.92
C TYR A 209 3.42 4.46 -10.98
N SER A 210 3.22 3.18 -10.65
CA SER A 210 3.24 2.07 -11.62
C SER A 210 1.82 1.73 -12.10
N THR A 211 0.80 2.22 -11.41
CA THR A 211 -0.61 2.10 -11.77
C THR A 211 -0.98 2.81 -13.07
N ASN A 212 -2.06 2.34 -13.69
CA ASN A 212 -2.70 2.96 -14.84
C ASN A 212 -3.02 4.45 -14.56
N LEU A 213 -2.72 5.32 -15.54
CA LEU A 213 -2.93 6.77 -15.46
C LEU A 213 -4.39 7.13 -15.15
N ALA A 214 -5.34 6.26 -15.47
CA ALA A 214 -6.76 6.44 -15.14
C ALA A 214 -7.02 6.62 -13.63
N PHE A 215 -6.17 6.08 -12.77
CA PHE A 215 -6.31 6.13 -11.30
C PHE A 215 -5.40 7.17 -10.65
N THR A 216 -4.60 7.87 -11.46
CA THR A 216 -3.58 8.79 -10.97
C THR A 216 -4.19 10.15 -10.64
N PRO A 217 -3.79 10.81 -9.53
CA PRO A 217 -4.30 12.13 -9.18
C PRO A 217 -4.03 13.17 -10.29
N PRO A 218 -4.98 14.09 -10.57
CA PRO A 218 -4.84 15.06 -11.66
C PRO A 218 -3.57 15.90 -11.58
N GLU A 219 -3.15 16.30 -10.38
CA GLU A 219 -1.94 17.08 -10.18
C GLU A 219 -0.65 16.32 -10.47
N TYR A 220 -0.64 14.99 -10.33
CA TYR A 220 0.51 14.18 -10.69
C TYR A 220 0.68 14.11 -12.20
N LEU A 221 -0.42 14.06 -12.97
CA LEU A 221 -0.35 14.11 -14.44
C LEU A 221 0.29 15.42 -14.93
N ARG A 222 0.10 16.51 -14.21
CA ARG A 222 0.67 17.82 -14.52
C ARG A 222 2.12 17.99 -14.03
N THR A 223 2.43 17.49 -12.84
CA THR A 223 3.69 17.84 -12.14
C THR A 223 4.69 16.68 -12.04
N GLY A 224 4.24 15.44 -12.22
CA GLY A 224 5.02 14.23 -11.96
C GLY A 224 5.39 14.02 -10.49
N ARG A 225 4.79 14.76 -9.55
CA ARG A 225 5.14 14.74 -8.12
C ARG A 225 3.96 14.26 -7.28
N VAL A 226 4.25 13.42 -6.30
CA VAL A 226 3.29 12.98 -5.28
C VAL A 226 3.27 14.00 -4.16
N THR A 227 2.08 14.39 -3.72
CA THR A 227 1.86 15.21 -2.52
C THR A 227 1.07 14.42 -1.48
N PRO A 228 0.97 14.88 -0.22
CA PRO A 228 0.09 14.26 0.77
C PRO A 228 -1.36 14.12 0.28
N GLU A 229 -1.86 15.13 -0.43
CA GLU A 229 -3.21 15.15 -0.99
C GLU A 229 -3.37 14.15 -2.16
N SER A 230 -2.29 13.85 -2.88
CA SER A 230 -2.27 12.78 -3.89
C SER A 230 -2.55 11.41 -3.25
N VAL A 231 -2.00 11.15 -2.05
CA VAL A 231 -2.27 9.91 -1.30
C VAL A 231 -3.74 9.82 -0.89
N ILE A 232 -4.35 10.94 -0.50
CA ILE A 232 -5.78 10.99 -0.17
C ILE A 232 -6.64 10.70 -1.41
N TYR A 233 -6.24 11.16 -2.60
CA TYR A 233 -6.93 10.81 -3.83
C TYR A 233 -6.88 9.30 -4.10
N SER A 234 -5.71 8.67 -3.95
CA SER A 234 -5.57 7.21 -4.05
C SER A 234 -6.33 6.46 -2.95
N PHE A 235 -6.50 7.04 -1.76
CA PHE A 235 -7.42 6.50 -0.76
C PHE A 235 -8.87 6.55 -1.25
N GLY A 236 -9.26 7.61 -1.96
CA GLY A 236 -10.56 7.70 -2.63
C GLY A 236 -10.77 6.60 -3.67
N THR A 237 -9.76 6.25 -4.46
CA THR A 237 -9.86 5.12 -5.40
C THR A 237 -10.02 3.79 -4.67
N LEU A 238 -9.33 3.61 -3.54
CA LEU A 238 -9.52 2.44 -2.67
C LEU A 238 -10.96 2.38 -2.12
N LEU A 239 -11.56 3.50 -1.73
CA LEU A 239 -12.95 3.50 -1.29
C LEU A 239 -13.90 3.06 -2.41
N LEU A 240 -13.63 3.45 -3.67
CA LEU A 240 -14.38 2.94 -4.82
C LEU A 240 -14.21 1.43 -5.01
N ASP A 241 -12.99 0.92 -4.84
CA ASP A 241 -12.71 -0.53 -4.90
C ASP A 241 -13.54 -1.26 -3.84
N LEU A 242 -13.56 -0.77 -2.61
CA LEU A 242 -14.33 -1.35 -1.49
C LEU A 242 -15.84 -1.27 -1.72
N LEU A 243 -16.35 -0.15 -2.25
CA LEU A 243 -17.78 0.03 -2.53
C LEU A 243 -18.26 -0.93 -3.63
N SER A 244 -17.45 -1.11 -4.68
CA SER A 244 -17.87 -1.79 -5.92
C SER A 244 -17.41 -3.23 -6.06
N GLY A 245 -16.44 -3.67 -5.23
CA GLY A 245 -15.79 -4.97 -5.40
C GLY A 245 -14.99 -5.09 -6.70
N LYS A 246 -14.69 -3.96 -7.37
CA LYS A 246 -14.03 -3.91 -8.69
C LYS A 246 -13.07 -2.72 -8.76
N HIS A 247 -12.06 -2.82 -9.61
CA HIS A 247 -11.13 -1.71 -9.83
C HIS A 247 -11.67 -0.72 -10.90
N ILE A 248 -12.55 0.20 -10.47
CA ILE A 248 -13.29 1.12 -11.36
C ILE A 248 -12.54 2.45 -11.52
N PRO A 249 -12.30 2.93 -12.76
CA PRO A 249 -11.71 4.25 -12.98
C PRO A 249 -12.53 5.37 -12.30
N PRO A 250 -11.89 6.30 -11.57
CA PRO A 250 -12.58 7.38 -10.86
C PRO A 250 -13.50 8.24 -11.74
N SER A 251 -13.14 8.47 -13.01
CA SER A 251 -14.00 9.22 -13.94
C SER A 251 -15.36 8.55 -14.11
N HIS A 252 -15.39 7.24 -14.33
CA HIS A 252 -16.62 6.46 -14.49
C HIS A 252 -17.44 6.44 -13.19
N ALA A 253 -16.77 6.26 -12.04
CA ALA A 253 -17.45 6.26 -10.75
C ALA A 253 -18.07 7.62 -10.41
N LEU A 254 -17.36 8.73 -10.67
CA LEU A 254 -17.87 10.08 -10.43
C LEU A 254 -19.10 10.41 -11.28
N ASP A 255 -19.17 9.90 -12.52
CA ASP A 255 -20.36 10.06 -13.37
C ASP A 255 -21.58 9.33 -12.79
N LEU A 256 -21.39 8.10 -12.28
CA LEU A 256 -22.45 7.33 -11.60
C LEU A 256 -22.94 8.03 -10.32
N ILE A 257 -22.01 8.59 -9.54
CA ILE A 257 -22.32 9.33 -8.31
C ILE A 257 -23.12 10.59 -8.63
N ARG A 258 -22.71 11.38 -9.64
CA ARG A 258 -23.41 12.60 -10.06
C ARG A 258 -24.80 12.31 -10.62
N GLY A 259 -24.96 11.20 -11.34
CA GLY A 259 -26.25 10.74 -11.86
C GLY A 259 -27.23 10.25 -10.80
N LYS A 260 -26.88 10.29 -9.50
CA LYS A 260 -27.64 9.72 -8.37
C LYS A 260 -27.88 8.21 -8.48
N ASN A 261 -27.14 7.52 -9.35
CA ASN A 261 -27.20 6.07 -9.54
C ASN A 261 -26.11 5.35 -8.74
N PHE A 262 -25.80 5.83 -7.53
CA PHE A 262 -24.72 5.24 -6.72
C PHE A 262 -25.01 3.78 -6.34
N LEU A 263 -26.27 3.35 -6.35
CA LEU A 263 -26.63 1.93 -6.19
C LEU A 263 -25.99 1.05 -7.27
N MET A 264 -25.78 1.57 -8.49
CA MET A 264 -25.07 0.84 -9.55
C MET A 264 -23.55 0.76 -9.33
N LEU A 265 -23.00 1.63 -8.46
CA LEU A 265 -21.61 1.57 -8.02
C LEU A 265 -21.42 0.51 -6.93
N MET A 266 -22.46 0.23 -6.14
CA MET A 266 -22.38 -0.73 -5.04
C MET A 266 -22.22 -2.15 -5.59
N ASP A 267 -21.37 -2.92 -4.94
CA ASP A 267 -21.25 -4.36 -5.16
C ASP A 267 -22.59 -5.04 -4.85
N SER A 268 -23.17 -5.73 -5.82
CA SER A 268 -24.43 -6.48 -5.64
C SER A 268 -24.32 -7.54 -4.55
N CYS A 269 -23.11 -8.03 -4.25
CA CYS A 269 -22.89 -8.97 -3.16
C CYS A 269 -23.08 -8.35 -1.76
N LEU A 270 -23.21 -7.03 -1.67
CA LEU A 270 -23.47 -6.31 -0.42
C LEU A 270 -24.96 -5.98 -0.21
N GLU A 271 -25.85 -6.39 -1.12
CA GLU A 271 -27.29 -6.16 -0.96
C GLU A 271 -27.80 -6.73 0.38
N GLY A 272 -28.45 -5.88 1.19
CA GLY A 272 -28.94 -6.25 2.52
C GLY A 272 -27.89 -6.25 3.64
N HIS A 273 -26.61 -6.00 3.34
CA HIS A 273 -25.51 -6.01 4.32
C HIS A 273 -25.05 -4.63 4.80
N PHE A 274 -25.65 -3.55 4.30
CA PHE A 274 -25.39 -2.17 4.73
C PHE A 274 -26.69 -1.35 4.75
N SER A 275 -26.73 -0.29 5.57
CA SER A 275 -27.82 0.69 5.52
C SER A 275 -27.57 1.70 4.38
N ASN A 276 -28.64 2.17 3.73
CA ASN A 276 -28.50 3.18 2.67
C ASN A 276 -27.74 4.43 3.14
N ASP A 277 -27.87 4.80 4.41
CA ASP A 277 -27.17 5.94 5.01
C ASP A 277 -25.66 5.68 5.13
N ASP A 278 -25.24 4.51 5.63
CA ASP A 278 -23.82 4.15 5.73
C ASP A 278 -23.15 4.10 4.35
N GLY A 279 -23.84 3.50 3.36
CA GLY A 279 -23.36 3.44 1.98
C GLY A 279 -23.23 4.84 1.36
N THR A 280 -24.23 5.69 1.56
CA THR A 280 -24.21 7.09 1.09
C THR A 280 -23.07 7.87 1.72
N GLU A 281 -22.80 7.69 3.01
CA GLU A 281 -21.73 8.41 3.69
C GLU A 281 -20.34 7.98 3.20
N LEU A 282 -20.13 6.68 2.93
CA LEU A 282 -18.88 6.21 2.36
C LEU A 282 -18.67 6.71 0.91
N VAL A 283 -19.73 6.78 0.10
CA VAL A 283 -19.72 7.38 -1.24
C VAL A 283 -19.39 8.87 -1.18
N ARG A 284 -19.95 9.61 -0.21
CA ARG A 284 -19.62 11.03 0.02
C ARG A 284 -18.15 11.21 0.41
N LEU A 285 -17.62 10.35 1.26
CA LEU A 285 -16.22 10.38 1.64
C LEU A 285 -15.31 10.12 0.42
N ALA A 286 -15.62 9.09 -0.38
CA ALA A 286 -14.91 8.83 -1.64
C ALA A 286 -14.93 10.04 -2.58
N SER A 287 -16.09 10.68 -2.73
CA SER A 287 -16.26 11.89 -3.55
C SER A 287 -15.42 13.07 -3.05
N ARG A 288 -15.25 13.22 -1.73
CA ARG A 288 -14.37 14.24 -1.14
C ARG A 288 -12.89 13.93 -1.34
N CYS A 289 -12.49 12.66 -1.25
CA CYS A 289 -11.13 12.23 -1.55
C CYS A 289 -10.77 12.45 -3.03
N LEU A 290 -11.73 12.26 -3.94
CA LEU A 290 -11.54 12.35 -5.39
C LEU A 290 -11.75 13.77 -5.96
N GLN A 291 -11.78 14.80 -5.11
CA GLN A 291 -11.87 16.19 -5.59
C GLN A 291 -10.69 16.53 -6.50
N TYR A 292 -11.00 17.29 -7.56
CA TYR A 292 -10.00 17.76 -8.51
C TYR A 292 -8.97 18.66 -7.81
N GLU A 293 -9.46 19.63 -7.03
CA GLU A 293 -8.63 20.52 -6.24
C GLU A 293 -8.07 19.80 -5.01
N ALA A 294 -6.74 19.61 -4.98
CA ALA A 294 -6.04 18.89 -3.91
C ALA A 294 -6.36 19.41 -2.50
N ARG A 295 -6.50 20.73 -2.36
CA ARG A 295 -6.80 21.41 -1.08
C ARG A 295 -8.19 21.12 -0.51
N GLU A 296 -9.12 20.63 -1.32
CA GLU A 296 -10.50 20.32 -0.88
C GLU A 296 -10.62 18.90 -0.33
N ARG A 297 -9.59 18.07 -0.53
CA ARG A 297 -9.53 16.70 -0.04
C ARG A 297 -9.35 16.70 1.49
N PRO A 298 -9.95 15.72 2.20
CA PRO A 298 -9.73 15.60 3.65
C PRO A 298 -8.27 15.25 3.97
N ASN A 299 -7.80 15.58 5.16
CA ASN A 299 -6.54 15.02 5.67
C ASN A 299 -6.77 13.63 6.30
N ALA A 300 -5.70 12.89 6.60
CA ALA A 300 -5.79 11.54 7.16
C ALA A 300 -6.58 11.46 8.47
N LYS A 301 -6.42 12.45 9.37
CA LYS A 301 -7.20 12.52 10.62
C LYS A 301 -8.70 12.65 10.35
N SER A 302 -9.09 13.48 9.37
CA SER A 302 -10.48 13.61 8.95
C SER A 302 -11.04 12.32 8.34
N LEU A 303 -10.21 11.50 7.67
CA LEU A 303 -10.63 10.18 7.20
C LEU A 303 -10.96 9.26 8.38
N VAL A 304 -10.10 9.21 9.39
CA VAL A 304 -10.32 8.41 10.61
C VAL A 304 -11.61 8.84 11.30
N THR A 305 -11.81 10.15 11.50
CA THR A 305 -13.05 10.68 12.10
C THR A 305 -14.29 10.28 11.31
N ALA A 306 -14.25 10.35 9.98
CA ALA A 306 -15.40 10.00 9.13
C ALA A 306 -15.69 8.49 9.10
N LEU A 307 -14.66 7.64 9.16
CA LEU A 307 -14.79 6.18 9.07
C LEU A 307 -15.11 5.50 10.40
N THR A 308 -14.78 6.13 11.52
CA THR A 308 -15.04 5.59 12.87
C THR A 308 -16.52 5.31 13.14
N PRO A 309 -17.48 6.23 12.90
CA PRO A 309 -18.89 5.97 13.18
C PRO A 309 -19.52 4.92 12.23
N LEU A 310 -18.89 4.66 11.08
CA LEU A 310 -19.39 3.69 10.10
C LEU A 310 -19.10 2.24 10.49
N GLN A 311 -18.15 2.00 11.40
CA GLN A 311 -17.70 0.64 11.73
C GLN A 311 -18.84 -0.26 12.21
N LYS A 312 -18.81 -1.53 11.74
CA LYS A 312 -19.73 -2.59 12.13
C LYS A 312 -18.95 -3.78 12.67
N ASP A 313 -19.60 -4.59 13.50
CA ASP A 313 -19.06 -5.84 14.04
C ASP A 313 -17.66 -5.69 14.65
N THR A 314 -17.41 -4.57 15.36
CA THR A 314 -16.08 -4.22 15.89
C THR A 314 -15.53 -5.24 16.89
N GLN A 315 -16.43 -5.97 17.56
CA GLN A 315 -16.07 -7.05 18.49
C GLN A 315 -15.74 -8.37 17.77
N VAL A 316 -16.10 -8.52 16.50
CA VAL A 316 -15.84 -9.72 15.72
C VAL A 316 -14.40 -9.68 15.19
N PRO A 317 -13.58 -10.70 15.48
CA PRO A 317 -12.20 -10.76 14.97
C PRO A 317 -12.11 -10.77 13.44
N SER A 318 -11.03 -10.20 12.90
CA SER A 318 -10.89 -9.99 11.46
C SER A 318 -10.86 -11.30 10.66
N TYR A 319 -10.20 -12.34 11.15
CA TYR A 319 -10.23 -13.67 10.52
C TYR A 319 -11.66 -14.23 10.34
N ILE A 320 -12.58 -13.98 11.29
CA ILE A 320 -13.99 -14.42 11.16
C ILE A 320 -14.69 -13.62 10.05
N LEU A 321 -14.40 -12.33 9.97
CA LEU A 321 -14.95 -11.48 8.92
C LEU A 321 -14.40 -11.85 7.53
N MET A 322 -13.16 -12.32 7.45
CA MET A 322 -12.54 -12.87 6.25
C MET A 322 -13.08 -14.26 5.89
N GLY A 323 -13.72 -14.96 6.83
CA GLY A 323 -14.18 -16.34 6.63
C GLY A 323 -13.06 -17.37 6.64
N THR A 324 -11.93 -17.03 7.26
CA THR A 324 -10.82 -17.96 7.44
C THR A 324 -11.03 -18.74 8.74
N PRO A 325 -10.94 -20.08 8.73
CA PRO A 325 -11.05 -20.86 9.96
C PRO A 325 -9.88 -20.52 10.90
N HIS A 326 -10.19 -20.22 12.15
CA HIS A 326 -9.17 -19.93 13.17
C HIS A 326 -8.74 -21.23 13.84
N GLY A 327 -7.46 -21.59 13.69
CA GLY A 327 -6.86 -22.69 14.43
C GLY A 327 -5.94 -23.54 13.58
N THR A 328 -4.65 -23.54 13.94
CA THR A 328 -3.64 -24.52 13.50
C THR A 328 -3.51 -24.69 12.00
N GLN A 329 -3.27 -23.58 11.30
CA GLN A 329 -2.37 -23.67 10.16
C GLN A 329 -1.11 -22.90 10.53
N SER A 330 -0.01 -23.62 10.79
CA SER A 330 1.31 -22.98 10.71
C SER A 330 1.43 -22.31 9.33
N PRO A 331 2.32 -21.33 9.14
CA PRO A 331 2.60 -20.81 7.80
C PRO A 331 2.89 -21.92 6.78
N GLU A 332 3.33 -23.10 7.25
CA GLU A 332 3.54 -24.32 6.47
C GLU A 332 2.24 -25.04 6.04
N GLN A 333 1.14 -24.92 6.79
CA GLN A 333 -0.12 -25.57 6.46
C GLN A 333 -0.97 -24.80 5.43
N THR A 334 -0.99 -23.48 5.46
CA THR A 334 -1.58 -22.70 4.34
C THR A 334 -0.77 -22.88 3.03
N MET A 335 0.46 -23.37 3.17
CA MET A 335 1.44 -23.58 2.10
C MET A 335 1.17 -24.82 1.22
N TRP A 336 0.67 -25.93 1.79
CA TRP A 336 0.36 -27.14 1.02
C TRP A 336 -0.92 -26.94 0.19
N ASP A 337 -1.92 -26.25 0.74
CA ASP A 337 -3.15 -25.91 0.03
C ASP A 337 -2.88 -25.07 -1.23
N THR A 338 -2.00 -24.07 -1.12
CA THR A 338 -1.71 -23.15 -2.24
C THR A 338 -0.85 -23.80 -3.34
N THR A 339 0.11 -24.65 -2.96
CA THR A 339 0.97 -25.38 -3.92
C THR A 339 0.18 -26.46 -4.65
N MET A 340 -0.68 -27.19 -3.93
CA MET A 340 -1.52 -28.24 -4.51
C MET A 340 -2.58 -27.67 -5.47
N MET A 341 -3.15 -26.50 -5.18
CA MET A 341 -4.04 -25.78 -6.10
C MET A 341 -3.34 -25.36 -7.40
N ARG A 342 -2.08 -24.89 -7.35
CA ARG A 342 -1.29 -24.56 -8.56
C ARG A 342 -1.00 -25.79 -9.40
N GLU A 343 -0.70 -26.94 -8.80
CA GLU A 343 -0.48 -28.21 -9.51
C GLU A 343 -1.77 -28.74 -10.15
N LEU A 344 -2.91 -28.63 -9.46
CA LEU A 344 -4.23 -29.01 -9.99
C LEU A 344 -4.64 -28.13 -11.18
N GLN A 345 -4.30 -26.84 -11.16
CA GLN A 345 -4.61 -25.91 -12.25
C GLN A 345 -3.71 -26.10 -13.49
N MET A 346 -2.52 -26.69 -13.32
CA MET A 346 -1.67 -27.14 -14.43
C MET A 346 -2.07 -28.51 -15.00
N SER A 347 -2.96 -29.25 -14.31
CA SER A 347 -3.36 -30.62 -14.67
C SER A 347 -4.61 -30.73 -15.55
N PHE A 348 -5.33 -29.63 -15.76
CA PHE A 348 -6.52 -29.59 -16.64
C PHE A 348 -6.26 -28.76 -17.90
N PRO A 349 -6.12 -29.36 -19.10
CA PRO A 349 -6.10 -28.60 -20.33
C PRO A 349 -7.49 -28.03 -20.62
N SER A 350 -7.59 -26.70 -20.62
CA SER A 350 -8.76 -25.92 -21.02
C SER A 350 -9.22 -26.27 -22.43
N LYS A 351 -10.15 -27.21 -22.57
CA LYS A 351 -10.99 -27.34 -23.77
C LYS A 351 -12.28 -26.55 -23.53
N CYS A 352 -12.33 -25.32 -24.04
CA CYS A 352 -13.61 -24.66 -24.28
C CYS A 352 -13.62 -24.10 -25.70
N GLY A 353 -14.58 -24.59 -26.48
CA GLY A 353 -14.58 -24.56 -27.94
C GLY A 353 -14.87 -23.20 -28.55
N GLN A 354 -14.25 -22.97 -29.71
CA GLN A 354 -14.62 -21.94 -30.66
C GLN A 354 -15.99 -22.26 -31.27
N ILE A 355 -17.02 -21.47 -30.93
CA ILE A 355 -18.26 -21.41 -31.71
C ILE A 355 -18.01 -20.47 -32.89
N ARG A 356 -17.89 -21.03 -34.08
CA ARG A 356 -17.88 -20.29 -35.36
C ARG A 356 -19.32 -19.89 -35.72
N TYR A 357 -19.60 -18.60 -35.81
CA TYR A 357 -20.79 -18.09 -36.48
C TYR A 357 -20.69 -18.36 -37.99
N ARG A 358 -21.63 -19.12 -38.54
CA ARG A 358 -21.80 -19.32 -39.98
C ARG A 358 -23.02 -18.50 -40.43
N LYS A 359 -22.78 -17.48 -41.23
CA LYS A 359 -23.83 -16.73 -41.95
C LYS A 359 -24.62 -17.68 -42.85
N ARG A 360 -25.95 -17.55 -42.82
CA ARG A 360 -26.81 -17.72 -43.98
C ARG A 360 -27.80 -16.56 -44.00
#